data_AF-A0A7S0A622-F1
#
_entry.id   AF-A0A7S0A622-F1
#
_cell.length_a   1.000
_cell.length_b   1.000
_cell.length_c   1.000
_cell.angle_alpha   90.00
_cell.angle_beta   90.00
_cell.angle_gamma   90.00
#
_symmetry.space_group_name_H-M   'P 1'
#
loop_
_entity.id
_entity.type
_entity.pdbx_description
1 polymer ?
#
loop_
_entity_poly.entity_id
_entity_poly.type
_entity_poly.pdbx_seq_one_letter_code
_entity_poly.pdbx_strand_id
1 'polypeptide(L)'
;IALALLGSMPRLGASPDATSCSTAISACEKVGQMQSALALLGSMPELHAPRNTISCTSAIGACEKGSQWQLALALLGSMCELGVTLNTISCSAAISACE
;
A
#
# COMPACT_ATOMS: atom_id res chain seq x y z
N ILE A 1 -8.07 -12.75 4.50
CA ILE A 1 -8.93 -12.17 5.56
C ILE A 1 -9.10 -10.65 5.38
N ALA A 2 -8.03 -9.85 5.30
CA ALA A 2 -8.16 -8.38 5.21
C ALA A 2 -8.90 -7.89 3.94
N LEU A 3 -8.59 -8.44 2.74
CA LEU A 3 -9.34 -8.12 1.51
C LEU A 3 -10.81 -8.56 1.56
N ALA A 4 -11.10 -9.69 2.22
CA ALA A 4 -12.47 -10.20 2.39
C ALA A 4 -13.30 -9.33 3.34
N LEU A 5 -12.66 -8.78 4.38
CA LEU A 5 -13.28 -7.79 5.27
C LEU A 5 -13.59 -6.50 4.51
N LEU A 6 -12.65 -6.00 3.69
CA LEU A 6 -12.83 -4.78 2.91
C LEU A 6 -13.98 -4.91 1.89
N GLY A 7 -14.10 -6.07 1.23
CA GLY A 7 -15.23 -6.36 0.33
C GLY A 7 -16.58 -6.58 1.04
N SER A 8 -16.56 -6.81 2.36
CA SER A 8 -17.77 -6.99 3.18
C SER A 8 -18.23 -5.70 3.88
N MET A 9 -17.36 -4.69 4.00
CA MET A 9 -17.68 -3.39 4.63
C MET A 9 -18.86 -2.65 4.00
N PRO A 10 -19.04 -2.62 2.66
CA PRO A 10 -20.23 -2.01 2.06
C PRO A 10 -21.53 -2.67 2.50
N ARG A 11 -21.50 -3.98 2.80
CA ARG A 11 -22.68 -4.74 3.28
C ARG A 11 -22.99 -4.47 4.75
N LEU A 12 -22.02 -3.97 5.50
CA LEU A 12 -22.14 -3.59 6.92
C LEU A 12 -22.48 -2.10 7.10
N GLY A 13 -22.62 -1.33 6.02
CA GLY A 13 -22.88 0.11 6.08
C GLY A 13 -21.66 0.94 6.53
N ALA A 14 -20.47 0.34 6.56
CA ALA A 14 -19.22 1.02 6.88
C ALA A 14 -18.48 1.38 5.60
N SER A 15 -18.12 2.66 5.43
CA SER A 15 -17.25 3.09 4.33
C SER A 15 -15.81 2.66 4.63
N PRO A 16 -15.09 2.03 3.69
CA PRO A 16 -13.68 1.72 3.88
C PRO A 16 -12.89 3.02 4.10
N ASP A 17 -12.29 3.12 5.27
CA ASP A 17 -11.47 4.24 5.70
C ASP A 17 -9.99 3.99 5.42
N ALA A 18 -9.15 5.02 5.54
CA ALA A 18 -7.71 4.94 5.29
C ALA A 18 -7.03 3.83 6.11
N THR A 19 -7.52 3.56 7.33
CA THR A 19 -7.01 2.50 8.20
C THR A 19 -7.33 1.11 7.64
N SER A 20 -8.58 0.90 7.20
CA SER A 20 -9.01 -0.37 6.60
C SER A 20 -8.23 -0.69 5.33
N CYS A 21 -8.03 0.30 4.45
CA CYS A 21 -7.19 0.15 3.26
C CYS A 21 -5.74 -0.15 3.63
N SER A 22 -5.13 0.61 4.56
CA SER A 22 -3.74 0.38 4.97
C SER A 22 -3.52 -1.02 5.58
N THR A 23 -4.49 -1.52 6.35
CA THR A 23 -4.44 -2.85 6.94
C THR A 23 -4.51 -3.94 5.88
N ALA A 24 -5.38 -3.77 4.88
CA ALA A 24 -5.48 -4.70 3.76
C ALA A 24 -4.21 -4.71 2.89
N ILE A 25 -3.61 -3.55 2.63
CA ILE A 25 -2.33 -3.44 1.91
C ILE A 25 -1.21 -4.12 2.70
N SER A 26 -1.13 -3.90 4.01
CA SER A 26 -0.14 -4.54 4.89
C SER A 26 -0.30 -6.06 4.98
N ALA A 27 -1.53 -6.56 4.90
CA ALA A 27 -1.77 -8.00 4.74
C ALA A 27 -1.29 -8.52 3.37
N CYS A 28 -1.50 -7.77 2.29
CA CYS A 28 -1.02 -8.14 0.95
C CYS A 28 0.50 -8.20 0.90
N GLU A 29 1.19 -7.26 1.55
CA GLU A 29 2.65 -7.25 1.74
C GLU A 29 3.14 -8.54 2.42
N LYS A 30 2.48 -8.98 3.51
CA LYS A 30 2.88 -10.21 4.22
C LYS A 30 2.75 -11.47 3.36
N VAL A 31 1.78 -11.51 2.46
CA VAL A 31 1.50 -12.65 1.59
C VAL A 31 2.23 -12.52 0.23
N GLY A 32 2.95 -11.42 -0.02
CA GLY A 32 3.64 -11.17 -1.29
C GLY A 32 2.70 -10.84 -2.45
N GLN A 33 1.45 -10.44 -2.17
CA GLN A 33 0.48 -10.06 -3.20
C GLN A 33 0.62 -8.60 -3.62
N MET A 34 1.68 -8.31 -4.37
CA MET A 34 1.98 -6.97 -4.87
C MET A 34 0.83 -6.36 -5.68
N GLN A 35 0.24 -7.11 -6.61
CA GLN A 35 -0.80 -6.60 -7.52
C GLN A 35 -2.03 -6.12 -6.74
N SER A 36 -2.47 -6.89 -5.75
CA SER A 36 -3.59 -6.52 -4.87
C SER A 36 -3.27 -5.28 -4.02
N ALA A 37 -2.04 -5.19 -3.50
CA ALA A 37 -1.57 -4.04 -2.72
C ALA A 37 -1.62 -2.74 -3.54
N LEU A 38 -1.07 -2.78 -4.77
CA LEU A 38 -1.02 -1.63 -5.68
C LEU A 38 -2.41 -1.22 -6.16
N ALA A 39 -3.25 -2.18 -6.54
CA ALA A 39 -4.62 -1.92 -6.95
C ALA A 39 -5.40 -1.20 -5.84
N LEU A 40 -5.29 -1.68 -4.60
CA LEU A 40 -5.99 -1.08 -3.47
C LEU A 40 -5.46 0.34 -3.14
N LEU A 41 -4.15 0.56 -3.22
CA LEU A 41 -3.55 1.88 -3.06
C LEU A 41 -3.98 2.87 -4.17
N GLY A 42 -4.17 2.35 -5.39
CA GLY A 42 -4.69 3.09 -6.54
C GLY A 42 -6.14 3.51 -6.37
N SER A 43 -6.98 2.66 -5.76
CA SER A 43 -8.40 2.93 -5.50
C SER A 43 -8.69 3.77 -4.25
N MET A 44 -7.71 3.98 -3.36
CA MET A 44 -7.88 4.83 -2.15
C MET A 44 -8.46 6.24 -2.43
N PRO A 45 -8.00 6.99 -3.47
CA PRO A 45 -8.56 8.29 -3.81
C PRO A 45 -10.05 8.22 -4.19
N GLU A 46 -10.47 7.17 -4.92
CA GLU A 46 -11.87 6.95 -5.31
C GLU A 46 -12.74 6.61 -4.10
N LEU A 47 -12.15 5.92 -3.11
CA LEU A 47 -12.78 5.62 -1.82
C LEU A 47 -12.80 6.82 -0.86
N HIS A 48 -12.35 8.01 -1.30
CA HIS A 48 -12.17 9.20 -0.45
C HIS A 48 -11.29 8.93 0.79
N ALA A 49 -10.41 7.93 0.70
CA ALA A 49 -9.50 7.52 1.75
C ALA A 49 -8.11 8.10 1.45
N PRO A 50 -7.59 9.05 2.24
CA PRO A 50 -6.25 9.59 2.00
C PRO A 50 -5.19 8.50 2.19
N ARG A 51 -4.24 8.43 1.25
CA ARG A 51 -3.06 7.57 1.41
C ARG A 51 -2.27 8.02 2.63
N ASN A 52 -1.90 7.08 3.47
CA ASN A 52 -1.08 7.33 4.66
C ASN A 52 0.28 6.62 4.52
N THR A 53 1.22 6.98 5.39
CA THR A 53 2.57 6.40 5.43
C THR A 53 2.53 4.87 5.42
N ILE A 54 1.65 4.26 6.21
CA ILE A 54 1.52 2.80 6.34
C ILE A 54 1.11 2.15 5.02
N SER A 55 0.08 2.67 4.36
CA SER A 55 -0.43 2.14 3.08
C SER A 55 0.63 2.20 1.99
N CYS A 56 1.38 3.30 1.90
CA CYS A 56 2.47 3.43 0.93
C CYS A 56 3.68 2.55 1.29
N THR A 57 4.10 2.51 2.56
CA THR A 57 5.24 1.67 3.00
C THR A 57 4.96 0.19 2.78
N SER A 58 3.75 -0.28 3.07
CA SER A 58 3.39 -1.68 2.83
C SER A 58 3.24 -2.00 1.35
N ALA A 59 2.79 -1.06 0.51
CA ALA A 59 2.81 -1.25 -0.94
C ALA A 59 4.25 -1.38 -1.48
N ILE A 60 5.18 -0.57 -0.96
CA ILE A 60 6.61 -0.65 -1.30
C ILE A 60 7.20 -2.00 -0.85
N GLY A 61 6.95 -2.45 0.38
CA GLY A 61 7.41 -3.76 0.86
C GLY A 61 6.81 -4.94 0.09
N ALA A 62 5.58 -4.79 -0.44
CA ALA A 62 5.00 -5.78 -1.34
C ALA A 62 5.72 -5.80 -2.71
N CYS A 63 6.17 -4.65 -3.20
CA CYS A 63 6.97 -4.55 -4.43
C CYS A 63 8.38 -5.13 -4.26
N GLU A 64 9.01 -4.93 -3.10
CA GLU A 64 10.29 -5.54 -2.74
C GLU A 64 10.21 -7.07 -2.82
N LYS A 65 9.20 -7.67 -2.16
CA LYS A 65 8.97 -9.13 -2.21
C LYS A 65 8.61 -9.65 -3.60
N GLY A 66 8.08 -8.78 -4.45
CA GLY A 66 7.76 -9.09 -5.85
C GLY A 66 8.92 -8.82 -6.83
N SER A 67 10.10 -8.44 -6.34
CA SER A 67 11.27 -8.02 -7.15
C SER A 67 10.94 -6.91 -8.16
N GLN A 68 10.02 -6.02 -7.80
CA GLN A 68 9.46 -4.97 -8.66
C GLN A 68 9.90 -3.58 -8.18
N TRP A 69 11.21 -3.38 -8.19
CA TRP A 69 11.87 -2.17 -7.67
C TRP A 69 11.50 -0.89 -8.40
N GLN A 70 11.19 -0.97 -9.69
CA GLN A 70 10.75 0.18 -10.47
C GLN A 70 9.45 0.78 -9.91
N LEU A 71 8.51 -0.10 -9.53
CA LEU A 71 7.26 0.30 -8.90
C LEU A 71 7.49 0.81 -7.47
N ALA A 72 8.40 0.19 -6.72
CA ALA A 72 8.80 0.68 -5.40
C ALA A 72 9.36 2.12 -5.45
N LEU A 73 10.24 2.42 -6.42
CA LEU A 73 10.80 3.76 -6.63
C LEU A 73 9.75 4.77 -7.07
N ALA A 74 8.85 4.39 -7.99
CA ALA A 74 7.76 5.25 -8.44
C ALA A 74 6.84 5.64 -7.27
N LEU A 75 6.52 4.67 -6.39
CA LEU A 75 5.76 4.91 -5.17
C LEU A 75 6.49 5.82 -4.19
N LEU A 76 7.80 5.63 -4.04
CA LEU A 76 8.62 6.44 -3.15
C LEU A 76 8.69 7.90 -3.63
N GLY A 77 8.81 8.11 -4.94
CA GLY A 77 8.68 9.44 -5.56
C GLY A 77 7.31 10.07 -5.29
N SER A 78 6.22 9.30 -5.48
CA SER A 78 4.86 9.78 -5.17
C SER A 78 4.67 10.14 -3.69
N MET A 79 5.30 9.43 -2.75
CA MET A 79 5.26 9.79 -1.33
C MET A 79 5.92 11.15 -1.06
N CYS A 80 7.05 11.44 -1.70
CA CYS A 80 7.69 12.76 -1.62
C CYS A 80 6.79 13.87 -2.14
N GLU A 81 6.15 13.67 -3.29
CA GLU A 81 5.26 14.68 -3.89
C GLU A 81 3.99 14.91 -3.06
N LEU A 82 3.48 13.86 -2.42
CA LEU A 82 2.31 13.93 -1.55
C LEU A 82 2.63 14.42 -0.13
N GLY A 83 3.91 14.72 0.18
CA GLY A 83 4.34 15.12 1.52
C GLY A 83 4.17 14.03 2.58
N VAL A 84 4.07 12.76 2.16
CA VAL A 84 3.95 11.61 3.06
C VAL A 84 5.33 11.30 3.61
N THR A 85 5.45 11.18 4.94
CA THR A 85 6.73 10.89 5.59
C THR A 85 7.32 9.58 5.10
N LEU A 86 8.44 9.68 4.39
CA LEU A 86 9.29 8.53 4.10
C LEU A 86 9.87 7.99 5.40
N ASN A 87 9.79 6.68 5.59
CA ASN A 87 10.43 6.00 6.72
C ASN A 87 11.61 5.17 6.22
N THR A 88 12.50 4.79 7.14
CA THR A 88 13.68 3.96 6.87
C THR A 88 13.32 2.68 6.10
N ILE A 89 12.15 2.09 6.39
CA ILE A 89 11.63 0.89 5.72
C ILE A 89 11.33 1.16 4.24
N SER A 90 10.75 2.32 3.89
CA SER A 90 10.47 2.66 2.48
C SER A 90 11.76 2.78 1.67
N CYS A 91 12.74 3.49 2.24
CA CYS A 91 14.03 3.69 1.59
C CYS A 91 14.82 2.37 1.48
N SER A 92 14.86 1.57 2.55
CA SER A 92 15.56 0.29 2.53
C SER A 92 14.92 -0.69 1.55
N ALA A 93 13.59 -0.78 1.52
CA ALA A 93 12.89 -1.66 0.59
C ALA A 93 13.09 -1.25 -0.87
N ALA A 94 13.13 0.05 -1.19
CA ALA A 94 13.44 0.53 -2.53
C ALA A 94 14.88 0.21 -2.94
N ILE A 95 15.84 0.33 -2.02
CA ILE A 95 17.25 -0.03 -2.26
C ILE A 95 17.40 -1.53 -2.43
N SER A 96 16.84 -2.35 -1.53
CA SER A 96 16.91 -3.82 -1.58
C SER A 96 16.22 -4.39 -2.81
N ALA A 97 15.18 -3.74 -3.33
CA ALA A 97 14.55 -4.21 -4.55
C ALA A 97 15.47 -4.04 -5.79
N CYS A 98 16.45 -3.11 -5.74
CA CYS A 98 17.40 -2.87 -6.84
C CYS A 98 18.61 -3.82 -6.84
N GLU A 99 18.78 -4.65 -5.81
CA GLU A 99 19.84 -5.67 -5.68
C GLU A 99 19.36 -7.03 -6.20
#